data_AF-A0AA87XZC0-F1
#
_entry.id   AF-A0AA87XZC0-F1
#
_cell.length_a   1.000
_cell.length_b   1.000
_cell.length_c   1.000
_cell.angle_alpha   90.00
_cell.angle_beta   90.00
_cell.angle_gamma   90.00
#
_symmetry.space_group_name_H-M   'P 1'
#
loop_
_entity.id
_entity.type
_entity.pdbx_description
1 polymer ?
#
loop_
_entity_poly.entity_id
_entity_poly.type
_entity_poly.pdbx_seq_one_letter_code
_entity_poly.pdbx_strand_id
1 'polypeptide(L)'
;MNAGPWELLGLRPGADERSVKRAYAALLKKTRPEDDPEAYQRLRETYEHALALARRHAAQAEPVAEAAGAVMVEAAVVETAVVEAAVVEAAVVETAVVETVMVEAAGAAASDVQAAEVPVPPAMPDEMALRRQAWSDAAPLWQDFLEHWDADRRLSLDTIAGGGSPLSLLGHEALEVMAARSCASDDCDPALREAVVEYFRWHEDHRHMERIDGDTVHHVLDRYRADLAFLDLYARYDANVLSALVANEPPRFALRLADSSFVGGMRQAVRQVRWQAPELLGFRLDRTVFEWWEQRVLAPRITLQLIVLCVVAGLVLFGISAGVTGGSLDGWGWWRFLVCEAAALAAGAWVTFKAPPMAGALLRCKVEHVDPLLFGDRYLLGRYGWLAPFTVVTLAMFVPEPGAVLYAATAVGMAACAAAALFGASPALTMQGYALVAVSGLMLSGFMHEVFPGYHVVAFVGVVVCLQTLLLSHGMRQHDLGMAGPRLLAVRIGWLLGSVALFLAPYYMALPAGAALLLWLWVLGGVIIGSFSARLLIVLPAWFVLWLLAAAKRDLLAVQPETRVVALESLLLALAICMAQSLWRNRRAH
;
A
#
# COMPACT_ATOMS: atom_id res chain seq x y z
N MET A 1 4.39 37.18 14.62
CA MET A 1 4.76 37.23 13.19
C MET A 1 5.40 35.90 12.87
N ASN A 2 4.72 35.02 12.13
CA ASN A 2 5.23 33.68 11.86
C ASN A 2 6.25 33.78 10.72
N ALA A 3 7.52 33.90 11.06
CA ALA A 3 8.62 33.88 10.09
C ALA A 3 8.54 32.57 9.29
N GLY A 4 8.60 32.66 7.96
CA GLY A 4 8.55 31.47 7.10
C GLY A 4 9.78 30.57 7.33
N PRO A 5 9.70 29.28 6.97
CA PRO A 5 10.81 28.33 7.16
C PRO A 5 12.11 28.77 6.47
N TRP A 6 11.99 29.53 5.38
CA TRP A 6 13.12 30.11 4.64
C TRP A 6 13.80 31.26 5.41
N GLU A 7 13.01 32.08 6.10
CA GLU A 7 13.49 33.26 6.83
C GLU A 7 14.28 32.86 8.08
N LEU A 8 13.83 31.81 8.79
CA LEU A 8 14.54 31.22 9.93
C LEU A 8 15.88 30.56 9.53
N LEU A 9 15.99 30.05 8.31
CA LEU A 9 17.25 29.50 7.76
C LEU A 9 18.12 30.56 7.07
N GLY A 10 17.65 31.81 6.94
CA GLY A 10 18.35 32.87 6.22
C GLY A 10 18.44 32.65 4.71
N LEU A 11 17.47 31.93 4.13
CA LEU A 11 17.42 31.57 2.71
C LEU A 11 16.32 32.33 1.96
N ARG A 12 16.52 32.52 0.65
CA ARG A 12 15.47 33.03 -0.24
C ARG A 12 14.35 31.97 -0.40
N PRO A 13 13.07 32.36 -0.47
CA PRO A 13 11.99 31.41 -0.75
C PRO A 13 12.24 30.64 -2.05
N GLY A 14 12.12 29.31 -2.00
CA GLY A 14 12.37 28.43 -3.15
C GLY A 14 13.83 28.01 -3.35
N ALA A 15 14.68 28.10 -2.31
CA ALA A 15 16.05 27.60 -2.38
C ALA A 15 16.11 26.07 -2.59
N ASP A 16 17.16 25.62 -3.27
CA ASP A 16 17.41 24.22 -3.61
C ASP A 16 17.87 23.38 -2.41
N GLU A 17 17.75 22.05 -2.52
CA GLU A 17 18.06 21.12 -1.42
C GLU A 17 19.50 21.27 -0.89
N ARG A 18 20.47 21.61 -1.76
CA ARG A 18 21.86 21.83 -1.34
C ARG A 18 22.01 23.08 -0.47
N SER A 19 21.31 24.16 -0.81
CA SER A 19 21.31 25.40 -0.02
C SER A 19 20.67 25.22 1.36
N VAL A 20 19.58 24.45 1.45
CA VAL A 20 18.92 24.12 2.72
C VAL A 20 19.84 23.35 3.66
N LYS A 21 20.53 22.31 3.15
CA LYS A 21 21.49 21.52 3.93
C LYS A 21 22.68 22.35 4.41
N ARG A 22 23.19 23.25 3.56
CA ARG A 22 24.32 24.12 3.92
C ARG A 22 23.95 25.13 5.02
N ALA A 23 22.76 25.73 4.93
CA ALA A 23 22.27 26.67 5.95
C ALA A 23 22.05 25.97 7.30
N TYR A 24 21.46 24.77 7.28
CA TYR A 24 21.30 23.96 8.49
C TYR A 24 22.64 23.60 9.13
N ALA A 25 23.64 23.15 8.36
CA ALA A 25 24.97 22.85 8.88
C ALA A 25 25.68 24.07 9.49
N ALA A 26 25.46 25.27 8.95
CA ALA A 26 26.00 26.51 9.51
C ALA A 26 25.33 26.91 10.83
N LEU A 27 24.02 26.71 10.95
CA LEU A 27 23.24 27.00 12.16
C LEU A 27 23.45 25.95 13.25
N LEU A 28 23.61 24.68 12.87
CA LEU A 28 23.90 23.57 13.79
C LEU A 28 25.22 23.76 14.55
N LYS A 29 26.22 24.42 13.93
CA LYS A 29 27.48 24.77 14.62
C LYS A 29 27.30 25.80 15.74
N LYS A 30 26.22 26.59 15.68
CA LYS A 30 25.90 27.63 16.66
C LYS A 30 24.91 27.15 17.72
N THR A 31 24.00 26.26 17.33
CA THR A 31 22.96 25.72 18.22
C THR A 31 23.34 24.30 18.65
N ARG A 32 24.12 24.19 19.73
CA ARG A 32 24.48 22.88 20.31
C ARG A 32 23.29 22.34 21.11
N PRO A 33 22.96 21.03 21.01
CA PRO A 33 21.84 20.42 21.73
C PRO A 33 21.95 20.53 23.26
N GLU A 34 23.17 20.68 23.77
CA GLU A 34 23.45 20.74 25.21
C GLU A 34 23.24 22.13 25.81
N ASP A 35 23.31 23.18 24.98
CA ASP A 35 23.19 24.57 25.42
C ASP A 35 21.73 25.07 25.35
N ASP A 36 20.97 24.66 24.32
CA ASP A 36 19.55 25.02 24.17
C ASP A 36 18.78 23.93 23.39
N PRO A 37 18.10 22.99 24.09
CA PRO A 37 17.38 21.89 23.45
C PRO A 37 16.15 22.38 22.67
N GLU A 38 15.50 23.47 23.10
CA GLU A 38 14.33 24.01 22.41
C GLU A 38 14.70 24.71 21.10
N ALA A 39 15.80 25.47 21.10
CA ALA A 39 16.31 26.09 19.88
C ALA A 39 16.79 25.04 18.87
N TYR A 40 17.39 23.95 19.34
CA TYR A 40 17.76 22.82 18.49
C TYR A 40 16.53 22.13 17.85
N GLN A 41 15.47 21.89 18.63
CA GLN A 41 14.22 21.33 18.11
C GLN A 41 13.59 22.25 17.06
N ARG A 42 13.46 23.55 17.36
CA ARG A 42 12.91 24.54 16.40
C ARG A 42 13.74 24.62 15.12
N LEU A 43 15.07 24.55 15.21
CA LEU A 43 15.96 24.54 14.04
C LEU A 43 15.74 23.29 13.19
N ARG A 44 15.58 22.12 13.83
CA ARG A 44 15.37 20.86 13.14
C ARG A 44 14.01 20.78 12.46
N GLU A 45 12.94 21.19 13.13
CA GLU A 45 11.60 21.27 12.54
C GLU A 45 11.56 22.21 11.32
N THR A 46 12.23 23.36 11.44
CA THR A 46 12.35 24.34 10.35
C THR A 46 13.10 23.75 9.16
N TYR A 47 14.21 23.04 9.40
CA TYR A 47 14.98 22.35 8.37
C TYR A 47 14.16 21.28 7.65
N GLU A 48 13.46 20.43 8.38
CA GLU A 48 12.62 19.36 7.81
C GLU A 48 11.49 19.95 6.96
N HIS A 49 10.86 21.03 7.41
CA HIS A 49 9.82 21.73 6.66
C HIS A 49 10.38 22.40 5.38
N ALA A 50 11.52 23.06 5.45
CA ALA A 50 12.17 23.67 4.29
C ALA A 50 12.63 22.62 3.25
N LEU A 51 13.15 21.47 3.71
CA LEU A 51 13.56 20.37 2.85
C LEU A 51 12.37 19.76 2.10
N ALA A 52 11.24 19.59 2.78
CA ALA A 52 10.00 19.11 2.16
C ALA A 52 9.49 20.08 1.08
N LEU A 53 9.59 21.40 1.31
CA LEU A 53 9.21 22.41 0.32
C LEU A 53 10.19 22.43 -0.87
N ALA A 54 11.50 22.34 -0.64
CA ALA A 54 12.51 22.28 -1.70
C ALA A 54 12.29 21.07 -2.63
N ARG A 55 11.99 19.89 -2.07
CA ARG A 55 11.69 18.66 -2.84
C ARG A 55 10.41 18.76 -3.65
N ARG A 56 9.37 19.39 -3.10
CA ARG A 56 8.12 19.67 -3.83
C ARG A 56 8.34 20.64 -4.99
N HIS A 57 9.18 21.66 -4.80
CA HIS A 57 9.55 22.58 -5.87
C HIS A 57 10.38 21.90 -6.97
N ALA A 58 11.32 21.03 -6.62
CA ALA A 58 12.09 20.26 -7.60
C ALA A 58 11.19 19.30 -8.42
N ALA A 59 10.24 18.62 -7.76
CA ALA A 59 9.29 17.73 -8.43
C ALA A 59 8.27 18.46 -9.33
N GLN A 60 8.10 19.77 -9.17
CA GLN A 60 7.21 20.60 -9.99
C GLN A 60 7.93 21.33 -11.13
N ALA A 61 9.27 21.26 -11.18
CA ALA A 61 10.10 22.00 -12.12
C ALA A 61 10.51 21.21 -13.39
N GLU A 62 10.04 19.98 -13.57
CA GLU A 62 10.10 19.26 -14.85
C GLU A 62 8.67 19.07 -15.37
N PRO A 63 8.31 19.61 -16.55
CA PRO A 63 8.96 19.31 -17.84
C PRO A 63 9.25 20.54 -18.74
N VAL A 64 9.92 20.28 -19.87
CA VAL A 64 10.26 21.17 -21.02
C VAL A 64 11.64 21.83 -20.98
N ALA A 65 12.69 21.08 -21.33
CA ALA A 65 13.90 21.61 -21.99
C ALA A 65 14.76 20.48 -22.61
N GLU A 66 14.16 19.63 -23.44
CA GLU A 66 14.91 18.70 -24.31
C GLU A 66 14.63 19.07 -25.77
N ALA A 67 15.17 20.23 -26.20
CA ALA A 67 15.37 20.61 -27.60
C ALA A 67 15.98 22.03 -27.70
N ALA A 68 17.28 22.17 -27.41
CA ALA A 68 18.15 23.18 -28.03
C ALA A 68 19.58 23.07 -27.48
N GLY A 69 20.55 22.90 -28.38
CA GLY A 69 21.92 23.38 -28.13
C GLY A 69 23.03 22.33 -28.09
N ALA A 70 23.16 21.50 -29.11
CA ALA A 70 24.50 21.12 -29.58
C ALA A 70 25.04 22.29 -30.41
N VAL A 71 26.24 22.80 -30.05
CA VAL A 71 27.33 23.37 -30.89
C VAL A 71 28.19 24.37 -30.06
N MET A 72 29.49 24.03 -29.98
CA MET A 72 30.72 24.82 -29.73
C MET A 72 31.15 25.30 -28.32
N VAL A 73 32.11 24.54 -27.74
CA VAL A 73 33.58 24.77 -27.64
C VAL A 73 34.14 26.15 -27.23
N GLU A 74 35.01 26.08 -26.21
CA GLU A 74 36.19 26.90 -25.82
C GLU A 74 36.09 28.14 -24.90
N ALA A 75 36.70 27.97 -23.71
CA ALA A 75 37.88 28.70 -23.21
C ALA A 75 37.72 29.33 -21.80
N ALA A 76 38.32 28.69 -20.79
CA ALA A 76 39.36 29.31 -19.93
C ALA A 76 39.92 28.29 -18.93
N VAL A 77 41.19 27.92 -19.17
CA VAL A 77 42.12 27.16 -18.34
C VAL A 77 42.74 28.08 -17.28
N VAL A 78 42.92 27.58 -16.04
CA VAL A 78 44.15 27.64 -15.18
C VAL A 78 43.92 26.57 -14.10
N GLU A 79 44.43 25.33 -14.24
CA GLU A 79 45.80 24.86 -13.97
C GLU A 79 46.14 24.74 -12.46
N THR A 80 46.16 23.50 -11.97
CA THR A 80 47.30 22.91 -11.24
C THR A 80 47.25 21.39 -11.39
N ALA A 81 48.15 20.87 -12.21
CA ALA A 81 48.49 19.45 -12.33
C ALA A 81 49.81 19.18 -11.60
N VAL A 82 49.94 17.99 -10.99
CA VAL A 82 51.06 17.01 -11.11
C VAL A 82 50.45 15.67 -10.68
N VAL A 83 50.02 14.77 -11.59
CA VAL A 83 50.77 13.71 -12.32
C VAL A 83 51.27 12.59 -11.38
N GLU A 84 51.21 11.29 -11.66
CA GLU A 84 50.41 10.36 -12.49
C GLU A 84 51.12 8.98 -12.34
N ALA A 85 50.37 7.88 -12.44
CA ALA A 85 50.75 6.56 -13.00
C ALA A 85 49.65 5.56 -12.56
N ALA A 86 48.67 5.12 -13.37
CA ALA A 86 48.71 4.35 -14.62
C ALA A 86 49.44 3.00 -14.47
N VAL A 87 48.93 1.81 -14.86
CA VAL A 87 47.71 1.35 -15.55
C VAL A 87 47.66 -0.20 -15.42
N VAL A 88 46.46 -0.74 -15.19
CA VAL A 88 45.75 -1.94 -15.72
C VAL A 88 46.44 -3.32 -15.94
N GLU A 89 45.66 -4.32 -15.49
CA GLU A 89 45.62 -5.78 -15.68
C GLU A 89 46.01 -6.39 -17.05
N ALA A 90 46.52 -7.63 -17.04
CA ALA A 90 45.85 -8.83 -17.60
C ALA A 90 46.74 -10.11 -17.60
N ALA A 91 46.29 -11.13 -16.87
CA ALA A 91 45.99 -12.51 -17.30
C ALA A 91 47.06 -13.54 -17.79
N VAL A 92 46.93 -14.74 -17.20
CA VAL A 92 47.22 -16.14 -17.67
C VAL A 92 48.67 -16.58 -17.89
N VAL A 93 49.11 -17.66 -17.21
CA VAL A 93 49.75 -18.86 -17.81
C VAL A 93 49.66 -20.06 -16.84
N GLU A 94 49.13 -21.19 -17.35
CA GLU A 94 49.32 -22.54 -16.82
C GLU A 94 50.24 -23.33 -17.78
N THR A 95 51.03 -24.26 -17.21
CA THR A 95 51.70 -25.44 -17.82
C THR A 95 52.99 -25.31 -18.68
N ALA A 96 54.05 -25.93 -18.12
CA ALA A 96 55.00 -26.91 -18.66
C ALA A 96 55.69 -26.73 -20.04
N VAL A 97 57.03 -26.86 -20.07
CA VAL A 97 57.82 -27.96 -20.71
C VAL A 97 59.30 -27.55 -20.81
N VAL A 98 60.18 -28.52 -20.53
CA VAL A 98 61.65 -28.51 -20.63
C VAL A 98 62.13 -28.42 -22.07
N GLU A 99 63.11 -27.57 -22.39
CA GLU A 99 64.18 -27.94 -23.34
C GLU A 99 65.47 -27.12 -23.14
N THR A 100 66.55 -27.86 -22.98
CA THR A 100 67.96 -27.46 -22.97
C THR A 100 68.43 -26.90 -24.32
N VAL A 101 69.13 -25.76 -24.31
CA VAL A 101 70.15 -25.45 -25.34
C VAL A 101 71.34 -24.75 -24.67
N MET A 102 72.51 -25.39 -24.77
CA MET A 102 73.82 -24.79 -24.54
C MET A 102 74.22 -23.92 -25.73
N VAL A 103 74.83 -22.75 -25.48
CA VAL A 103 75.76 -22.10 -26.42
C VAL A 103 76.96 -21.57 -25.65
N GLU A 104 78.12 -21.79 -26.26
CA GLU A 104 79.48 -21.75 -25.76
C GLU A 104 80.06 -20.35 -25.47
N ALA A 105 81.19 -20.43 -24.77
CA ALA A 105 82.13 -19.41 -24.38
C ALA A 105 82.68 -18.51 -25.52
N ALA A 106 82.97 -17.27 -25.15
CA ALA A 106 84.12 -16.52 -25.68
C ALA A 106 84.71 -15.67 -24.55
N GLY A 107 85.96 -15.96 -24.19
CA GLY A 107 86.68 -15.28 -23.12
C GLY A 107 87.31 -13.96 -23.55
N ALA A 108 87.66 -13.15 -22.56
CA ALA A 108 89.00 -12.61 -22.34
C ALA A 108 88.93 -11.34 -21.47
N ALA A 109 89.73 -11.37 -20.40
CA ALA A 109 90.55 -10.29 -19.84
C ALA A 109 90.39 -10.21 -18.32
N ALA A 110 91.42 -10.75 -17.66
CA ALA A 110 91.68 -10.60 -16.24
C ALA A 110 91.84 -9.12 -15.86
N SER A 111 91.24 -8.74 -14.75
CA SER A 111 91.84 -7.79 -13.83
C SER A 111 91.47 -8.21 -12.42
N ASP A 112 92.50 -8.55 -11.65
CA ASP A 112 92.43 -8.79 -10.22
C ASP A 112 91.77 -7.60 -9.51
N VAL A 113 90.56 -7.81 -9.01
CA VAL A 113 89.99 -7.02 -7.91
C VAL A 113 89.63 -8.02 -6.84
N GLN A 114 90.25 -7.85 -5.68
CA GLN A 114 90.06 -8.67 -4.49
C GLN A 114 88.59 -8.97 -4.23
N ALA A 115 88.29 -10.24 -3.98
CA ALA A 115 87.04 -10.72 -3.46
C ALA A 115 86.76 -10.05 -2.10
N ALA A 116 86.05 -8.93 -2.13
CA ALA A 116 85.18 -8.57 -1.03
C ALA A 116 83.94 -9.48 -1.16
N GLU A 117 83.73 -10.36 -0.19
CA GLU A 117 82.45 -11.04 0.00
C GLU A 117 81.35 -9.97 0.09
N VAL A 118 80.65 -9.75 -1.03
CA VAL A 118 79.32 -9.16 -1.00
C VAL A 118 78.46 -10.16 -0.22
N PRO A 119 77.83 -9.78 0.90
CA PRO A 119 76.88 -10.66 1.54
C PRO A 119 75.78 -10.93 0.51
N VAL A 120 75.67 -12.19 0.07
CA VAL A 120 74.53 -12.66 -0.70
C VAL A 120 73.30 -12.26 0.12
N PRO A 121 72.40 -11.38 -0.38
CA PRO A 121 71.16 -11.09 0.33
C PRO A 121 70.48 -12.45 0.57
N PRO A 122 69.99 -12.73 1.79
CA PRO A 122 69.44 -14.03 2.10
C PRO A 122 68.37 -14.37 1.05
N ALA A 123 68.47 -15.58 0.48
CA ALA A 123 67.46 -16.09 -0.45
C ALA A 123 66.08 -15.83 0.18
N MET A 124 65.19 -15.14 -0.54
CA MET A 124 63.85 -14.92 -0.01
C MET A 124 63.28 -16.28 0.41
N PRO A 125 62.83 -16.43 1.66
CA PRO A 125 62.20 -17.67 2.10
C PRO A 125 61.06 -18.03 1.13
N ASP A 126 61.01 -19.30 0.73
CA ASP A 126 59.97 -19.84 -0.15
C ASP A 126 58.59 -19.46 0.43
N GLU A 127 57.84 -18.61 -0.30
CA GLU A 127 56.56 -18.06 0.16
C GLU A 127 55.58 -19.17 0.54
N MET A 128 55.65 -20.30 -0.18
CA MET A 128 54.83 -21.48 0.10
C MET A 128 55.22 -22.17 1.41
N ALA A 129 56.50 -22.14 1.79
CA ALA A 129 56.97 -22.65 3.07
C ALA A 129 56.51 -21.74 4.22
N LEU A 130 56.59 -20.41 4.04
CA LEU A 130 56.06 -19.43 4.99
C LEU A 130 54.56 -19.56 5.22
N ARG A 131 53.76 -19.70 4.16
CA ARG A 131 52.30 -19.92 4.28
C ARG A 131 51.97 -21.24 4.96
N ARG A 132 52.72 -22.32 4.69
CA ARG A 132 52.55 -23.61 5.40
C ARG A 132 52.85 -23.49 6.88
N GLN A 133 53.91 -22.77 7.23
CA GLN A 133 54.26 -22.51 8.63
C GLN A 133 53.19 -21.66 9.33
N ALA A 134 52.73 -20.58 8.68
CA ALA A 134 51.64 -19.76 9.18
C ALA A 134 50.36 -20.57 9.42
N TRP A 135 50.04 -21.53 8.53
CA TRP A 135 48.92 -22.44 8.72
C TRP A 135 49.12 -23.40 9.90
N SER A 136 50.32 -23.95 10.08
CA SER A 136 50.61 -24.83 11.23
C SER A 136 50.57 -24.09 12.55
N ASP A 137 50.91 -22.79 12.55
CA ASP A 137 50.89 -21.95 13.75
C ASP A 137 49.46 -21.53 14.11
N ALA A 138 48.60 -21.23 13.12
CA ALA A 138 47.22 -20.80 13.33
C ALA A 138 46.26 -21.97 13.65
N ALA A 139 46.48 -23.15 13.08
CA ALA A 139 45.58 -24.29 13.23
C ALA A 139 45.27 -24.72 14.68
N PRO A 140 46.24 -24.88 15.59
CA PRO A 140 45.95 -25.28 16.96
C PRO A 140 45.15 -24.22 17.72
N LEU A 141 45.37 -22.94 17.43
CA LEU A 141 44.61 -21.84 18.04
C LEU A 141 43.15 -21.86 17.61
N TRP A 142 42.89 -22.15 16.33
CA TRP A 142 41.52 -22.30 15.84
C TRP A 142 40.80 -23.53 16.41
N GLN A 143 41.53 -24.64 16.61
CA GLN A 143 40.91 -25.82 17.23
C GLN A 143 40.60 -25.60 18.71
N ASP A 144 41.52 -25.00 19.46
CA ASP A 144 41.31 -24.65 20.87
C ASP A 144 40.10 -23.71 21.04
N PHE A 145 39.93 -22.77 20.12
CA PHE A 145 38.74 -21.92 20.05
C PHE A 145 37.45 -22.70 19.90
N LEU A 146 37.39 -23.62 18.92
CA LEU A 146 36.20 -24.39 18.64
C LEU A 146 35.84 -25.33 19.80
N GLU A 147 36.84 -25.89 20.49
CA GLU A 147 36.63 -26.74 21.68
C GLU A 147 36.07 -25.96 22.87
N HIS A 148 36.41 -24.68 23.00
CA HIS A 148 35.98 -23.81 24.10
C HIS A 148 34.88 -22.80 23.69
N TRP A 149 34.27 -22.97 22.52
CA TRP A 149 33.19 -22.12 22.04
C TRP A 149 31.93 -22.28 22.91
N ASP A 150 31.36 -21.16 23.34
CA ASP A 150 30.10 -21.08 24.09
C ASP A 150 29.30 -19.86 23.62
N ALA A 151 28.03 -20.05 23.27
CA ALA A 151 27.18 -19.04 22.63
C ALA A 151 26.97 -17.78 23.50
N ASP A 152 27.04 -17.91 24.83
CA ASP A 152 26.93 -16.79 25.78
C ASP A 152 28.24 -15.97 25.93
N ARG A 153 29.37 -16.43 25.36
CA ARG A 153 30.70 -15.84 25.54
C ARG A 153 31.30 -15.33 24.23
N ARG A 154 30.79 -14.19 23.75
CA ARG A 154 31.33 -13.40 22.62
C ARG A 154 32.78 -12.89 22.78
N LEU A 155 33.53 -13.36 23.80
CA LEU A 155 34.82 -12.82 24.27
C LEU A 155 36.04 -13.71 23.93
N SER A 156 35.88 -14.84 23.24
CA SER A 156 36.99 -15.79 22.99
C SER A 156 37.86 -15.44 21.78
N LEU A 157 37.40 -14.64 20.80
CA LEU A 157 38.19 -14.26 19.62
C LEU A 157 39.29 -13.22 19.94
N ASP A 158 39.00 -12.25 20.82
CA ASP A 158 40.00 -11.29 21.32
C ASP A 158 41.12 -11.98 22.11
N THR A 159 40.81 -13.11 22.74
CA THR A 159 41.79 -13.89 23.52
C THR A 159 42.75 -14.66 22.60
N ILE A 160 42.30 -15.05 21.40
CA ILE A 160 43.13 -15.75 20.40
C ILE A 160 44.00 -14.77 19.62
N ALA A 161 43.46 -13.60 19.29
CA ALA A 161 44.23 -12.53 18.64
C ALA A 161 45.18 -11.80 19.62
N GLY A 162 44.85 -11.75 20.91
CA GLY A 162 45.61 -11.05 21.95
C GLY A 162 46.45 -11.92 22.90
N GLY A 163 46.30 -13.25 22.84
CA GLY A 163 46.89 -14.21 23.78
C GLY A 163 48.35 -14.60 23.50
N GLY A 164 49.28 -13.66 23.66
CA GLY A 164 50.66 -13.94 24.06
C GLY A 164 51.68 -14.43 23.01
N SER A 165 51.27 -14.86 21.82
CA SER A 165 52.21 -15.09 20.70
C SER A 165 51.80 -14.22 19.51
N PRO A 166 52.65 -13.28 19.05
CA PRO A 166 52.30 -12.43 17.91
C PRO A 166 52.23 -13.31 16.66
N LEU A 167 51.02 -13.69 16.25
CA LEU A 167 50.81 -14.30 14.95
C LEU A 167 51.37 -13.36 13.89
N SER A 168 52.10 -13.92 12.93
CA SER A 168 52.52 -13.16 11.75
C SER A 168 51.28 -12.69 10.97
N LEU A 169 51.44 -11.68 10.09
CA LEU A 169 50.35 -11.25 9.20
C LEU A 169 49.76 -12.44 8.43
N LEU A 170 50.63 -13.32 7.89
CA LEU A 170 50.21 -14.55 7.21
C LEU A 170 49.50 -15.54 8.15
N GLY A 171 49.84 -15.54 9.45
CA GLY A 171 49.15 -16.34 10.47
C GLY A 171 47.74 -15.83 10.74
N HIS A 172 47.55 -14.51 10.77
CA HIS A 172 46.22 -13.89 10.85
C HIS A 172 45.37 -14.20 9.62
N GLU A 173 45.95 -14.10 8.41
CA GLU A 173 45.27 -14.49 7.17
C GLU A 173 44.89 -15.98 7.17
N ALA A 174 45.80 -16.86 7.61
CA ALA A 174 45.51 -18.29 7.72
C ALA A 174 44.36 -18.57 8.72
N LEU A 175 44.33 -17.87 9.85
CA LEU A 175 43.26 -17.96 10.84
C LEU A 175 41.91 -17.51 10.24
N GLU A 176 41.89 -16.40 9.50
CA GLU A 176 40.69 -15.86 8.86
C GLU A 176 40.12 -16.84 7.81
N VAL A 177 40.98 -17.45 6.98
CA VAL A 177 40.56 -18.49 6.01
C VAL A 177 40.03 -19.74 6.71
N MET A 178 40.67 -20.18 7.80
CA MET A 178 40.18 -21.32 8.60
C MET A 178 38.81 -21.02 9.20
N ALA A 179 38.61 -19.82 9.74
CA ALA A 179 37.33 -19.37 10.26
C ALA A 179 36.26 -19.34 9.17
N ALA A 180 36.58 -18.82 7.98
CA ALA A 180 35.65 -18.78 6.85
C ALA A 180 35.23 -20.20 6.43
N ARG A 181 36.18 -21.14 6.34
CA ARG A 181 35.89 -22.54 5.98
C ARG A 181 35.05 -23.26 7.03
N SER A 182 35.34 -23.03 8.31
CA SER A 182 34.51 -23.56 9.40
C SER A 182 33.10 -22.99 9.36
N CYS A 183 32.95 -21.68 9.13
CA CYS A 183 31.65 -21.06 8.95
C CYS A 183 30.92 -21.58 7.70
N ALA A 184 31.62 -21.88 6.61
CA ALA A 184 31.01 -22.38 5.38
C ALA A 184 30.35 -23.75 5.54
N SER A 185 30.80 -24.55 6.53
CA SER A 185 30.29 -25.89 6.77
C SER A 185 28.80 -25.93 7.15
N ASP A 186 28.12 -27.02 6.77
CA ASP A 186 26.69 -27.23 7.03
C ASP A 186 26.36 -27.36 8.52
N ASP A 187 27.28 -27.93 9.30
CA ASP A 187 27.11 -28.21 10.73
C ASP A 187 27.52 -27.04 11.63
N CYS A 188 27.90 -25.90 11.05
CA CYS A 188 28.31 -24.73 11.82
C CYS A 188 27.13 -24.10 12.57
N ASP A 189 27.30 -23.92 13.89
CA ASP A 189 26.37 -23.20 14.75
C ASP A 189 26.13 -21.77 14.21
N PRO A 190 24.87 -21.36 13.95
CA PRO A 190 24.55 -20.00 13.51
C PRO A 190 25.09 -18.90 14.44
N ALA A 191 25.13 -19.16 15.76
CA ALA A 191 25.67 -18.20 16.72
C ALA A 191 27.19 -18.00 16.56
N LEU A 192 27.91 -19.09 16.24
CA LEU A 192 29.34 -19.04 15.92
C LEU A 192 29.57 -18.25 14.63
N ARG A 193 28.80 -18.54 13.59
CA ARG A 193 28.87 -17.83 12.29
C ARG A 193 28.65 -16.33 12.46
N GLU A 194 27.64 -15.92 13.22
CA GLU A 194 27.37 -14.51 13.52
C GLU A 194 28.56 -13.86 14.24
N ALA A 195 29.09 -14.50 15.28
CA ALA A 195 30.22 -13.96 16.04
C ALA A 195 31.49 -13.78 15.20
N VAL A 196 31.80 -14.75 14.32
CA VAL A 196 32.97 -14.69 13.43
C VAL A 196 32.80 -13.58 12.38
N VAL A 197 31.64 -13.51 11.72
CA VAL A 197 31.34 -12.48 10.70
C VAL A 197 31.37 -11.08 11.30
N GLU A 198 30.91 -10.91 12.54
CA GLU A 198 30.94 -9.64 13.26
C GLU A 198 32.36 -9.26 13.68
N TYR A 199 33.14 -10.22 14.18
CA TYR A 199 34.51 -10.00 14.62
C TYR A 199 35.42 -9.55 13.47
N PHE A 200 35.42 -10.30 12.37
CA PHE A 200 36.21 -9.95 11.18
C PHE A 200 35.54 -8.87 10.31
N ARG A 201 34.30 -8.49 10.63
CA ARG A 201 33.51 -7.49 9.90
C ARG A 201 33.36 -7.78 8.41
N TRP A 202 33.27 -9.06 8.03
CA TRP A 202 33.07 -9.47 6.63
C TRP A 202 31.80 -8.88 6.01
N HIS A 203 30.79 -8.57 6.83
CA HIS A 203 29.57 -7.91 6.38
C HIS A 203 29.79 -6.44 5.96
N GLU A 204 30.83 -5.77 6.47
CA GLU A 204 31.21 -4.39 6.10
C GLU A 204 32.28 -4.38 4.99
N ASP A 205 33.35 -5.16 5.15
CA ASP A 205 34.46 -5.25 4.20
C ASP A 205 35.02 -6.67 4.11
N HIS A 206 34.77 -7.34 2.98
CA HIS A 206 35.29 -8.68 2.67
C HIS A 206 36.25 -8.68 1.47
N ARG A 207 36.65 -7.51 0.94
CA ARG A 207 37.48 -7.42 -0.29
C ARG A 207 38.86 -8.03 -0.13
N HIS A 208 39.37 -8.08 1.10
CA HIS A 208 40.61 -8.78 1.41
C HIS A 208 40.44 -10.28 1.21
N MET A 209 39.37 -10.84 1.80
CA MET A 209 39.02 -12.24 1.68
C MET A 209 38.61 -12.67 0.27
N GLU A 210 37.94 -11.81 -0.48
CA GLU A 210 37.62 -12.08 -1.89
C GLU A 210 38.86 -12.35 -2.75
N ARG A 211 39.98 -11.68 -2.44
CA ARG A 211 41.24 -11.87 -3.16
C ARG A 211 41.92 -13.19 -2.84
N ILE A 212 41.59 -13.81 -1.70
CA ILE A 212 42.21 -15.05 -1.23
C ILE A 212 41.32 -16.25 -1.55
N ASP A 213 40.05 -16.22 -1.13
CA ASP A 213 39.09 -17.32 -1.27
C ASP A 213 37.65 -16.75 -1.38
N GLY A 214 37.36 -16.13 -2.52
CA GLY A 214 36.10 -15.44 -2.77
C GLY A 214 34.87 -16.34 -2.68
N ASP A 215 34.93 -17.55 -3.22
CA ASP A 215 33.78 -18.48 -3.21
C ASP A 215 33.37 -18.84 -1.77
N THR A 216 34.34 -19.12 -0.90
CA THR A 216 34.07 -19.47 0.50
C THR A 216 33.42 -18.31 1.24
N VAL A 217 33.91 -17.09 1.05
CA VAL A 217 33.40 -15.91 1.78
C VAL A 217 32.03 -15.48 1.31
N HIS A 218 31.76 -15.55 0.00
CA HIS A 218 30.39 -15.36 -0.52
C HIS A 218 29.43 -16.39 0.08
N HIS A 219 29.83 -17.66 0.12
CA HIS A 219 29.01 -18.73 0.69
C HIS A 219 28.72 -18.51 2.19
N VAL A 220 29.72 -18.08 2.97
CA VAL A 220 29.57 -17.74 4.39
C VAL A 220 28.60 -16.56 4.56
N LEU A 221 28.75 -15.50 3.77
CA LEU A 221 27.90 -14.31 3.83
C LEU A 221 26.46 -14.58 3.38
N ASP A 222 26.25 -15.44 2.38
CA ASP A 222 24.92 -15.87 1.96
C ASP A 222 24.23 -16.67 3.08
N ARG A 223 24.95 -17.58 3.75
CA ARG A 223 24.43 -18.31 4.92
C ARG A 223 24.13 -17.39 6.09
N TYR A 224 25.03 -16.47 6.39
CA TYR A 224 24.83 -15.48 7.45
C TYR A 224 23.59 -14.62 7.21
N ARG A 225 23.40 -14.12 5.97
CA ARG A 225 22.18 -13.40 5.58
C ARG A 225 20.93 -14.26 5.69
N ALA A 226 21.02 -15.54 5.30
CA ALA A 226 19.90 -16.47 5.46
C ALA A 226 19.53 -16.72 6.92
N ASP A 227 20.52 -16.85 7.83
CA ASP A 227 20.30 -17.05 9.26
C ASP A 227 19.60 -15.82 9.89
N LEU A 228 20.08 -14.61 9.59
CA LEU A 228 19.45 -13.37 10.05
C LEU A 228 18.01 -13.20 9.50
N ALA A 229 17.83 -13.44 8.20
CA ALA A 229 16.52 -13.35 7.58
C ALA A 229 15.54 -14.40 8.15
N PHE A 230 16.05 -15.56 8.58
CA PHE A 230 15.25 -16.60 9.21
C PHE A 230 14.74 -16.17 10.59
N LEU A 231 15.62 -15.58 11.41
CA LEU A 231 15.25 -15.04 12.72
C LEU A 231 14.21 -13.92 12.58
N ASP A 232 14.40 -13.05 11.60
CA ASP A 232 13.46 -11.97 11.30
C ASP A 232 12.08 -12.48 10.87
N LEU A 233 12.04 -13.55 10.04
CA LEU A 233 10.80 -14.21 9.66
C LEU A 233 10.10 -14.83 10.89
N TYR A 234 10.88 -15.40 11.81
CA TYR A 234 10.38 -15.96 13.06
C TYR A 234 9.78 -14.90 13.99
N ALA A 235 10.37 -13.69 14.02
CA ALA A 235 9.90 -12.59 14.84
C ALA A 235 8.63 -11.90 14.29
N ARG A 236 8.45 -11.87 12.97
CA ARG A 236 7.35 -11.12 12.32
C ARG A 236 6.06 -11.92 12.10
N TYR A 237 6.14 -13.22 11.87
CA TYR A 237 4.98 -14.02 11.43
C TYR A 237 4.51 -15.01 12.50
N ASP A 238 3.22 -15.31 12.48
CA ASP A 238 2.64 -16.30 13.38
C ASP A 238 3.21 -17.71 13.17
N ALA A 239 3.25 -18.50 14.24
CA ALA A 239 3.71 -19.90 14.22
C ALA A 239 3.00 -20.77 13.16
N ASN A 240 1.76 -20.44 12.81
CA ASN A 240 1.00 -21.14 11.78
C ASN A 240 1.58 -20.96 10.37
N VAL A 241 2.04 -19.75 10.05
CA VAL A 241 2.67 -19.41 8.75
C VAL A 241 4.07 -20.00 8.71
N LEU A 242 4.84 -19.82 9.78
CA LEU A 242 6.20 -20.36 9.93
C LEU A 242 6.23 -21.89 9.79
N SER A 243 5.39 -22.60 10.55
CA SER A 243 5.33 -24.07 10.50
C SER A 243 4.94 -24.61 9.12
N ALA A 244 4.22 -23.83 8.32
CA ALA A 244 3.87 -24.19 6.96
C ALA A 244 5.00 -23.91 5.96
N LEU A 245 5.84 -22.91 6.22
CA LEU A 245 6.96 -22.51 5.36
C LEU A 245 8.21 -23.38 5.59
N VAL A 246 8.46 -23.76 6.85
CA VAL A 246 9.63 -24.56 7.29
C VAL A 246 9.36 -26.08 7.19
N ALA A 247 8.20 -26.48 6.69
CA ALA A 247 7.90 -27.90 6.52
C ALA A 247 8.84 -28.55 5.49
N ASN A 248 9.23 -29.81 5.74
CA ASN A 248 10.09 -30.58 4.83
C ASN A 248 9.33 -31.17 3.64
N GLU A 249 7.99 -31.20 3.68
CA GLU A 249 7.17 -31.72 2.58
C GLU A 249 5.96 -30.82 2.31
N PRO A 250 5.55 -30.68 1.03
CA PRO A 250 4.38 -29.89 0.69
C PRO A 250 3.12 -30.59 1.21
N PRO A 251 2.18 -29.85 1.83
CA PRO A 251 0.99 -30.46 2.39
C PRO A 251 0.11 -31.05 1.30
N ARG A 252 -0.36 -32.28 1.52
CA ARG A 252 -1.28 -32.98 0.59
C ARG A 252 -2.61 -32.24 0.43
N PHE A 253 -3.10 -31.64 1.51
CA PHE A 253 -4.34 -30.88 1.53
C PHE A 253 -4.13 -29.50 2.12
N ALA A 254 -4.73 -28.51 1.47
CA ALA A 254 -4.52 -27.10 1.77
C ALA A 254 -5.67 -26.52 2.59
N LEU A 255 -6.17 -27.23 3.60
CA LEU A 255 -7.33 -26.78 4.41
C LEU A 255 -7.10 -25.41 5.06
N ARG A 256 -5.83 -25.08 5.38
CA ARG A 256 -5.42 -23.77 5.91
C ARG A 256 -5.68 -22.60 4.93
N LEU A 257 -5.87 -22.88 3.64
CA LEU A 257 -6.19 -21.86 2.63
C LEU A 257 -7.59 -21.27 2.76
N ALA A 258 -8.46 -21.87 3.58
CA ALA A 258 -9.77 -21.31 3.89
C ALA A 258 -9.68 -20.06 4.80
N ASP A 259 -8.63 -19.96 5.60
CA ASP A 259 -8.45 -18.85 6.54
C ASP A 259 -7.81 -17.64 5.85
N SER A 260 -8.57 -16.54 5.77
CA SER A 260 -8.11 -15.28 5.15
C SER A 260 -6.93 -14.64 5.89
N SER A 261 -6.82 -14.84 7.20
CA SER A 261 -5.72 -14.28 8.00
C SER A 261 -4.40 -14.99 7.69
N PHE A 262 -4.42 -16.32 7.71
CA PHE A 262 -3.31 -17.17 7.29
C PHE A 262 -2.87 -16.88 5.85
N VAL A 263 -3.81 -16.78 4.90
CA VAL A 263 -3.49 -16.49 3.49
C VAL A 263 -2.86 -15.10 3.34
N GLY A 264 -3.32 -14.12 4.11
CA GLY A 264 -2.74 -12.78 4.15
C GLY A 264 -1.29 -12.81 4.65
N GLY A 265 -1.06 -13.43 5.81
CA GLY A 265 0.28 -13.57 6.41
C GLY A 265 1.23 -14.36 5.51
N MET A 266 0.78 -15.49 4.96
CA MET A 266 1.56 -16.31 4.03
C MET A 266 1.91 -15.55 2.75
N ARG A 267 1.03 -14.70 2.22
CA ARG A 267 1.32 -13.87 1.03
C ARG A 267 2.42 -12.86 1.31
N GLN A 268 2.42 -12.25 2.50
CA GLN A 268 3.47 -11.32 2.91
C GLN A 268 4.80 -12.06 3.10
N ALA A 269 4.79 -13.19 3.80
CA ALA A 269 5.97 -14.02 4.01
C ALA A 269 6.61 -14.48 2.68
N VAL A 270 5.81 -15.01 1.74
CA VAL A 270 6.30 -15.43 0.42
C VAL A 270 6.92 -14.26 -0.35
N ARG A 271 6.30 -13.07 -0.31
CA ARG A 271 6.86 -11.88 -0.98
C ARG A 271 8.16 -11.41 -0.33
N GLN A 272 8.22 -11.42 1.00
CA GLN A 272 9.43 -11.06 1.73
C GLN A 272 10.58 -11.99 1.35
N VAL A 273 10.38 -13.30 1.41
CA VAL A 273 11.43 -14.28 1.02
C VAL A 273 11.85 -14.07 -0.43
N ARG A 274 10.89 -13.92 -1.36
CA ARG A 274 11.21 -13.81 -2.79
C ARG A 274 11.99 -12.55 -3.16
N TRP A 275 11.70 -11.42 -2.50
CA TRP A 275 12.24 -10.11 -2.88
C TRP A 275 13.32 -9.57 -1.95
N GLN A 276 13.32 -9.96 -0.68
CA GLN A 276 14.21 -9.40 0.35
C GLN A 276 15.27 -10.39 0.84
N ALA A 277 14.99 -11.70 0.80
CA ALA A 277 15.91 -12.72 1.32
C ALA A 277 15.85 -14.02 0.50
N PRO A 278 16.26 -14.00 -0.79
CA PRO A 278 16.26 -15.19 -1.63
C PRO A 278 17.22 -16.27 -1.12
N GLU A 279 18.24 -15.91 -0.33
CA GLU A 279 19.22 -16.84 0.24
C GLU A 279 18.58 -17.88 1.16
N LEU A 280 17.43 -17.56 1.77
CA LEU A 280 16.67 -18.50 2.62
C LEU A 280 16.31 -19.79 1.89
N LEU A 281 16.03 -19.72 0.58
CA LEU A 281 15.67 -20.88 -0.25
C LEU A 281 16.88 -21.78 -0.56
N GLY A 282 18.10 -21.28 -0.35
CA GLY A 282 19.33 -22.05 -0.52
C GLY A 282 19.70 -22.85 0.72
N PHE A 283 19.41 -22.33 1.92
CA PHE A 283 19.98 -22.86 3.16
C PHE A 283 18.98 -23.31 4.22
N ARG A 284 17.84 -22.61 4.38
CA ARG A 284 16.94 -22.79 5.54
C ARG A 284 15.54 -23.28 5.16
N LEU A 285 15.11 -23.05 3.92
CA LEU A 285 13.78 -23.39 3.43
C LEU A 285 13.85 -24.35 2.26
N ASP A 286 12.94 -25.33 2.25
CA ASP A 286 12.76 -26.19 1.10
C ASP A 286 12.12 -25.42 -0.06
N ARG A 287 12.84 -25.36 -1.18
CA ARG A 287 12.40 -24.66 -2.40
C ARG A 287 11.09 -25.22 -2.96
N THR A 288 10.87 -26.53 -2.90
CA THR A 288 9.67 -27.19 -3.43
C THR A 288 8.44 -26.83 -2.61
N VAL A 289 8.59 -26.75 -1.28
CA VAL A 289 7.51 -26.36 -0.37
C VAL A 289 7.17 -24.88 -0.55
N PHE A 290 8.19 -24.04 -0.68
CA PHE A 290 8.01 -22.63 -0.95
C PHE A 290 7.26 -22.37 -2.27
N GLU A 291 7.72 -22.96 -3.38
CA GLU A 291 7.09 -22.79 -4.70
C GLU A 291 5.64 -23.31 -4.71
N TRP A 292 5.35 -24.39 -3.97
CA TRP A 292 4.00 -24.91 -3.81
C TRP A 292 3.06 -23.90 -3.14
N TRP A 293 3.53 -23.23 -2.08
CA TRP A 293 2.78 -22.19 -1.38
C TRP A 293 2.64 -20.92 -2.22
N GLU A 294 3.72 -20.50 -2.89
CA GLU A 294 3.75 -19.32 -3.76
C GLU A 294 2.65 -19.41 -4.84
N GLN A 295 2.61 -20.51 -5.57
CA GLN A 295 1.60 -20.73 -6.61
C GLN A 295 0.17 -20.66 -6.07
N ARG A 296 -0.10 -21.25 -4.89
CA ARG A 296 -1.46 -21.34 -4.34
C ARG A 296 -1.93 -20.07 -3.68
N VAL A 297 -1.05 -19.36 -2.96
CA VAL A 297 -1.39 -18.16 -2.19
C VAL A 297 -1.52 -16.93 -3.08
N LEU A 298 -0.76 -16.91 -4.19
CA LEU A 298 -0.85 -15.87 -5.20
C LEU A 298 -1.91 -16.14 -6.27
N ALA A 299 -2.40 -17.38 -6.39
CA ALA A 299 -3.52 -17.68 -7.28
C ALA A 299 -4.75 -16.81 -6.96
N PRO A 300 -5.45 -16.27 -7.99
CA PRO A 300 -6.70 -15.56 -7.78
C PRO A 300 -7.73 -16.51 -7.18
N ARG A 301 -8.44 -16.07 -6.14
CA ARG A 301 -9.45 -16.87 -5.46
C ARG A 301 -10.80 -16.20 -5.47
N ILE A 302 -11.82 -17.03 -5.60
CA ILE A 302 -13.19 -16.65 -5.29
C ILE A 302 -13.28 -16.55 -3.76
N THR A 303 -13.47 -15.33 -3.27
CA THR A 303 -13.71 -15.10 -1.84
C THR A 303 -15.20 -15.25 -1.53
N LEU A 304 -15.54 -15.57 -0.27
CA LEU A 304 -16.95 -15.62 0.16
C LEU A 304 -17.65 -14.26 -0.08
N GLN A 305 -16.93 -13.16 0.12
CA GLN A 305 -17.41 -11.81 -0.20
C GLN A 305 -17.77 -11.65 -1.68
N LEU A 306 -16.97 -12.23 -2.59
CA LEU A 306 -17.28 -12.20 -4.01
C LEU A 306 -18.50 -13.05 -4.35
N ILE A 307 -18.66 -14.23 -3.74
CA ILE A 307 -19.86 -15.06 -3.93
C ILE A 307 -21.10 -14.27 -3.50
N VAL A 308 -21.06 -13.66 -2.31
CA VAL A 308 -22.16 -12.80 -1.83
C VAL A 308 -22.42 -11.65 -2.80
N LEU A 309 -21.37 -11.02 -3.35
CA LEU A 309 -21.53 -9.94 -4.32
C LEU A 309 -22.18 -10.43 -5.62
N CYS A 310 -21.80 -11.60 -6.12
CA CYS A 310 -22.41 -12.21 -7.31
C CYS A 310 -23.88 -12.56 -7.09
N VAL A 311 -24.21 -13.09 -5.91
CA VAL A 311 -25.60 -13.42 -5.55
C VAL A 311 -26.46 -12.16 -5.48
N VAL A 312 -25.93 -11.10 -4.87
CA VAL A 312 -26.60 -9.80 -4.82
C VAL A 312 -26.75 -9.20 -6.23
N ALA A 313 -25.74 -9.34 -7.09
CA ALA A 313 -25.79 -8.88 -8.47
C ALA A 313 -26.82 -9.66 -9.32
N GLY A 314 -26.94 -10.98 -9.12
CA GLY A 314 -27.93 -11.82 -9.78
C GLY A 314 -29.36 -11.49 -9.37
N LEU A 315 -29.61 -11.26 -8.08
CA LEU A 315 -30.88 -10.74 -7.55
C LEU A 315 -31.26 -9.39 -8.17
N VAL A 316 -30.28 -8.55 -8.50
CA VAL A 316 -30.51 -7.25 -9.11
C VAL A 316 -30.80 -7.34 -10.59
N LEU A 317 -30.06 -8.17 -11.33
CA LEU A 317 -30.41 -8.48 -12.72
C LEU A 317 -31.83 -9.07 -12.82
N PHE A 318 -32.22 -9.89 -11.84
CA PHE A 318 -33.58 -10.38 -11.72
C PHE A 318 -34.60 -9.26 -11.44
N GLY A 319 -34.28 -8.31 -10.55
CA GLY A 319 -35.13 -7.14 -10.29
C GLY A 319 -35.32 -6.24 -11.50
N ILE A 320 -34.24 -5.92 -12.22
CA ILE A 320 -34.30 -5.12 -13.47
C ILE A 320 -35.17 -5.82 -14.50
N SER A 321 -34.93 -7.10 -14.74
CA SER A 321 -35.70 -7.85 -15.74
C SER A 321 -37.17 -7.97 -15.34
N ALA A 322 -37.50 -8.00 -14.04
CA ALA A 322 -38.87 -8.08 -13.56
C ALA A 322 -39.63 -6.77 -13.83
N GLY A 323 -38.98 -5.64 -13.57
CA GLY A 323 -39.52 -4.31 -13.82
C GLY A 323 -39.73 -4.00 -15.30
N VAL A 324 -38.90 -4.57 -16.18
CA VAL A 324 -39.03 -4.40 -17.65
C VAL A 324 -40.14 -5.27 -18.23
N THR A 325 -40.31 -6.51 -17.76
CA THR A 325 -41.28 -7.45 -18.35
C THR A 325 -42.64 -7.47 -17.64
N GLY A 326 -42.82 -6.71 -16.55
CA GLY A 326 -44.09 -6.59 -15.83
C GLY A 326 -44.59 -7.91 -15.20
N GLY A 327 -43.69 -8.85 -14.89
CA GLY A 327 -44.07 -10.24 -14.58
C GLY A 327 -44.21 -10.55 -13.08
N SER A 328 -45.27 -11.28 -12.71
CA SER A 328 -45.45 -11.91 -11.40
C SER A 328 -44.47 -13.08 -11.17
N LEU A 329 -44.34 -13.51 -9.91
CA LEU A 329 -43.55 -14.68 -9.50
C LEU A 329 -44.24 -16.00 -9.88
N ASP A 330 -44.48 -16.20 -11.17
CA ASP A 330 -45.04 -17.44 -11.73
C ASP A 330 -43.89 -18.42 -12.07
N GLY A 331 -44.19 -19.61 -12.61
CA GLY A 331 -43.16 -20.61 -12.96
C GLY A 331 -42.02 -20.09 -13.86
N TRP A 332 -42.30 -19.13 -14.74
CA TRP A 332 -41.30 -18.44 -15.58
C TRP A 332 -40.42 -17.44 -14.81
N GLY A 333 -40.87 -16.96 -13.66
CA GLY A 333 -40.11 -16.08 -12.76
C GLY A 333 -38.91 -16.79 -12.14
N TRP A 334 -39.05 -18.05 -11.74
CA TRP A 334 -37.95 -18.83 -11.18
C TRP A 334 -36.83 -19.11 -12.18
N TRP A 335 -37.19 -19.38 -13.45
CA TRP A 335 -36.19 -19.58 -14.51
C TRP A 335 -35.39 -18.31 -14.79
N ARG A 336 -36.08 -17.17 -14.82
CA ARG A 336 -35.45 -15.85 -14.98
C ARG A 336 -34.48 -15.52 -13.83
N PHE A 337 -34.84 -15.88 -12.59
CA PHE A 337 -33.95 -15.75 -11.44
C PHE A 337 -32.69 -16.60 -11.61
N LEU A 338 -32.84 -17.89 -11.93
CA LEU A 338 -31.71 -18.81 -12.13
C LEU A 338 -30.75 -18.36 -13.25
N VAL A 339 -31.28 -17.84 -14.36
CA VAL A 339 -30.46 -17.33 -15.47
C VAL A 339 -29.69 -16.08 -15.08
N CYS A 340 -30.33 -15.15 -14.35
CA CYS A 340 -29.66 -13.93 -13.85
C CYS A 340 -28.55 -14.26 -12.84
N GLU A 341 -28.82 -15.22 -11.96
CA GLU A 341 -27.87 -15.69 -10.95
C GLU A 341 -26.68 -16.42 -11.58
N ALA A 342 -26.94 -17.31 -12.54
CA ALA A 342 -25.89 -18.00 -13.30
C ALA A 342 -25.03 -17.02 -14.10
N ALA A 343 -25.63 -15.99 -14.71
CA ALA A 343 -24.90 -14.94 -15.42
C ALA A 343 -24.01 -14.11 -14.48
N ALA A 344 -24.50 -13.76 -13.29
CA ALA A 344 -23.73 -13.02 -12.30
C ALA A 344 -22.55 -13.82 -11.74
N LEU A 345 -22.74 -15.11 -11.47
CA LEU A 345 -21.66 -16.01 -11.05
C LEU A 345 -20.63 -16.22 -12.15
N ALA A 346 -21.06 -16.37 -13.41
CA ALA A 346 -20.17 -16.49 -14.56
C ALA A 346 -19.34 -15.21 -14.78
N ALA A 347 -19.96 -14.03 -14.63
CA ALA A 347 -19.28 -12.75 -14.71
C ALA A 347 -18.26 -12.57 -13.57
N GLY A 348 -18.64 -12.91 -12.33
CA GLY A 348 -17.74 -12.87 -11.18
C GLY A 348 -16.53 -13.80 -11.33
N ALA A 349 -16.75 -15.03 -11.80
CA ALA A 349 -15.69 -15.98 -12.09
C ALA A 349 -14.78 -15.49 -13.22
N TRP A 350 -15.35 -14.91 -14.28
CA TRP A 350 -14.59 -14.32 -15.38
C TRP A 350 -13.71 -13.16 -14.93
N VAL A 351 -14.23 -12.28 -14.07
CA VAL A 351 -13.45 -11.17 -13.47
C VAL A 351 -12.33 -11.70 -12.59
N THR A 352 -12.52 -12.76 -11.80
CA THR A 352 -11.45 -13.29 -10.94
C THR A 352 -10.34 -14.02 -11.70
N PHE A 353 -10.70 -14.80 -12.71
CA PHE A 353 -9.74 -15.69 -13.39
C PHE A 353 -9.18 -15.11 -14.68
N LYS A 354 -9.86 -14.13 -15.27
CA LYS A 354 -9.54 -13.58 -16.60
C LYS A 354 -9.58 -12.05 -16.66
N ALA A 355 -9.52 -11.34 -15.52
CA ALA A 355 -9.55 -9.88 -15.48
C ALA A 355 -8.76 -9.27 -16.66
N PRO A 356 -9.43 -8.65 -17.64
CA PRO A 356 -8.71 -8.00 -18.72
C PRO A 356 -7.90 -6.83 -18.15
N PRO A 357 -6.72 -6.51 -18.73
CA PRO A 357 -5.89 -5.40 -18.28
C PRO A 357 -6.63 -4.05 -18.26
N MET A 358 -7.77 -3.93 -18.96
CA MET A 358 -8.61 -2.72 -18.99
C MET A 358 -9.25 -2.36 -17.64
N ALA A 359 -9.71 -3.31 -16.83
CA ALA A 359 -10.35 -2.98 -15.55
C ALA A 359 -9.32 -2.38 -14.57
N GLY A 360 -8.11 -2.95 -14.55
CA GLY A 360 -6.97 -2.41 -13.81
C GLY A 360 -6.44 -1.10 -14.40
N ALA A 361 -6.45 -0.93 -15.72
CA ALA A 361 -6.06 0.31 -16.38
C ALA A 361 -7.05 1.46 -16.11
N LEU A 362 -8.35 1.21 -16.10
CA LEU A 362 -9.38 2.21 -15.77
C LEU A 362 -9.31 2.61 -14.29
N LEU A 363 -9.08 1.65 -13.39
CA LEU A 363 -8.85 1.93 -11.96
C LEU A 363 -7.58 2.76 -11.75
N ARG A 364 -6.47 2.43 -12.42
CA ARG A 364 -5.24 3.23 -12.37
C ARG A 364 -5.43 4.63 -12.93
N CYS A 365 -6.03 4.75 -14.11
CA CYS A 365 -6.36 6.04 -14.72
C CYS A 365 -7.25 6.89 -13.80
N LYS A 366 -8.26 6.30 -13.16
CA LYS A 366 -9.08 6.98 -12.16
C LYS A 366 -8.24 7.50 -10.99
N VAL A 367 -7.46 6.64 -10.36
CA VAL A 367 -6.66 6.99 -9.17
C VAL A 367 -5.60 8.04 -9.49
N GLU A 368 -4.96 7.94 -10.66
CA GLU A 368 -3.87 8.83 -11.05
C GLU A 368 -4.35 10.18 -11.61
N HIS A 369 -5.47 10.21 -12.33
CA HIS A 369 -5.88 11.41 -13.09
C HIS A 369 -7.22 12.01 -12.63
N VAL A 370 -8.16 11.21 -12.13
CA VAL A 370 -9.53 11.68 -11.79
C VAL A 370 -9.66 12.03 -10.31
N ASP A 371 -9.18 11.16 -9.43
CA ASP A 371 -9.30 11.36 -7.99
C ASP A 371 -8.57 12.65 -7.52
N PRO A 372 -7.35 13.00 -8.00
CA PRO A 372 -6.66 14.22 -7.59
C PRO A 372 -7.40 15.52 -8.00
N LEU A 373 -8.08 15.51 -9.16
CA LEU A 373 -8.89 16.64 -9.62
C LEU A 373 -10.09 16.86 -8.69
N LEU A 374 -10.68 15.77 -8.22
CA LEU A 374 -11.81 15.84 -7.31
C LEU A 374 -11.36 16.22 -5.90
N PHE A 375 -10.17 15.84 -5.41
CA PHE A 375 -9.67 16.16 -4.05
C PHE A 375 -9.24 17.60 -3.79
N GLY A 376 -9.14 18.46 -4.81
CA GLY A 376 -8.81 19.86 -4.62
C GLY A 376 -9.98 20.69 -4.09
N ASP A 377 -9.76 21.51 -3.04
CA ASP A 377 -10.73 22.47 -2.47
C ASP A 377 -11.38 23.42 -3.52
N ARG A 378 -10.73 23.61 -4.68
CA ARG A 378 -11.23 24.46 -5.77
C ARG A 378 -12.41 23.86 -6.54
N TYR A 379 -12.72 22.57 -6.39
CA TYR A 379 -13.73 21.87 -7.20
C TYR A 379 -14.98 21.42 -6.40
N LEU A 380 -15.35 22.14 -5.34
CA LEU A 380 -16.62 21.95 -4.62
C LEU A 380 -17.85 22.03 -5.55
N LEU A 381 -17.79 22.90 -6.56
CA LEU A 381 -18.87 23.04 -7.57
C LEU A 381 -19.01 21.78 -8.45
N GLY A 382 -17.91 21.07 -8.73
CA GLY A 382 -17.95 19.80 -9.45
C GLY A 382 -18.51 18.65 -8.60
N ARG A 383 -18.28 18.67 -7.28
CA ARG A 383 -18.77 17.65 -6.34
C ARG A 383 -20.24 17.81 -5.98
N TYR A 384 -20.71 19.04 -5.81
CA TYR A 384 -22.05 19.35 -5.27
C TYR A 384 -22.94 20.19 -6.19
N GLY A 385 -22.43 20.65 -7.34
CA GLY A 385 -23.20 21.49 -8.27
C GLY A 385 -24.44 20.81 -8.85
N TRP A 386 -24.51 19.48 -8.79
CA TRP A 386 -25.68 18.70 -9.20
C TRP A 386 -26.84 18.77 -8.19
N LEU A 387 -26.62 19.21 -6.95
CA LEU A 387 -27.69 19.30 -5.93
C LEU A 387 -28.78 20.30 -6.32
N ALA A 388 -28.40 21.45 -6.88
CA ALA A 388 -29.36 22.46 -7.34
C ALA A 388 -30.28 21.92 -8.46
N PRO A 389 -29.76 21.41 -9.60
CA PRO A 389 -30.62 20.83 -10.63
C PRO A 389 -31.39 19.59 -10.13
N PHE A 390 -30.81 18.78 -9.23
CA PHE A 390 -31.51 17.66 -8.60
C PHE A 390 -32.75 18.11 -7.81
N THR A 391 -32.63 19.17 -7.00
CA THR A 391 -33.80 19.72 -6.29
C THR A 391 -34.87 20.22 -7.25
N VAL A 392 -34.49 20.94 -8.31
CA VAL A 392 -35.43 21.46 -9.32
C VAL A 392 -36.15 20.33 -10.07
N VAL A 393 -35.41 19.30 -10.51
CA VAL A 393 -35.99 18.17 -11.25
C VAL A 393 -36.87 17.30 -10.36
N THR A 394 -36.54 17.13 -9.08
CA THR A 394 -37.40 16.40 -8.13
C THR A 394 -38.69 17.16 -7.79
N LEU A 395 -38.66 18.49 -7.75
CA LEU A 395 -39.87 19.30 -7.56
C LEU A 395 -40.87 19.11 -8.72
N ALA A 396 -40.38 18.95 -9.96
CA ALA A 396 -41.22 18.69 -11.11
C ALA A 396 -42.02 17.38 -11.01
N MET A 397 -41.55 16.40 -10.22
CA MET A 397 -42.24 15.10 -10.04
C MET A 397 -43.54 15.19 -9.23
N PHE A 398 -43.79 16.31 -8.55
CA PHE A 398 -45.03 16.53 -7.81
C PHE A 398 -46.20 17.00 -8.69
N VAL A 399 -45.96 17.28 -9.98
CA VAL A 399 -47.03 17.57 -10.94
C VAL A 399 -47.82 16.29 -11.24
N PRO A 400 -49.15 16.25 -10.98
CA PRO A 400 -49.95 15.02 -11.06
C PRO A 400 -50.09 14.46 -12.49
N GLU A 401 -50.09 15.32 -13.52
CA GLU A 401 -50.16 14.90 -14.92
C GLU A 401 -49.04 15.56 -15.74
N PRO A 402 -47.86 14.91 -15.86
CA PRO A 402 -46.78 15.46 -16.67
C PRO A 402 -47.11 15.35 -18.16
N GLY A 403 -47.02 16.46 -18.89
CA GLY A 403 -46.98 16.41 -20.35
C GLY A 403 -45.73 15.66 -20.86
N ALA A 404 -45.75 15.16 -22.10
CA ALA A 404 -44.67 14.36 -22.68
C ALA A 404 -43.28 15.04 -22.61
N VAL A 405 -43.24 16.38 -22.72
CA VAL A 405 -42.01 17.17 -22.59
C VAL A 405 -41.48 17.15 -21.15
N LEU A 406 -42.34 17.31 -20.15
CA LEU A 406 -41.97 17.25 -18.74
C LEU A 406 -41.52 15.83 -18.34
N TYR A 407 -42.18 14.82 -18.90
CA TYR A 407 -41.83 13.42 -18.73
C TYR A 407 -40.41 13.11 -19.22
N ALA A 408 -40.07 13.52 -20.45
CA ALA A 408 -38.73 13.31 -21.00
C ALA A 408 -37.67 14.18 -20.29
N ALA A 409 -37.98 15.44 -20.00
CA ALA A 409 -37.08 16.37 -19.33
C ALA A 409 -36.70 15.90 -17.91
N THR A 410 -37.65 15.35 -17.15
CA THR A 410 -37.39 14.81 -15.81
C THR A 410 -36.52 13.55 -15.87
N ALA A 411 -36.75 12.65 -16.83
CA ALA A 411 -35.91 11.47 -17.01
C ALA A 411 -34.46 11.84 -17.39
N VAL A 412 -34.28 12.74 -18.35
CA VAL A 412 -32.94 13.17 -18.81
C VAL A 412 -32.23 13.98 -17.74
N GLY A 413 -32.93 14.94 -17.11
CA GLY A 413 -32.38 15.75 -16.03
C GLY A 413 -31.94 14.90 -14.84
N MET A 414 -32.72 13.86 -14.49
CA MET A 414 -32.37 12.98 -13.39
C MET A 414 -31.21 12.03 -13.72
N ALA A 415 -31.15 11.51 -14.96
CA ALA A 415 -30.01 10.72 -15.41
C ALA A 415 -28.70 11.54 -15.38
N ALA A 416 -28.76 12.81 -15.81
CA ALA A 416 -27.63 13.73 -15.73
C ALA A 416 -27.21 14.00 -14.27
N CYS A 417 -28.17 14.23 -13.37
CA CYS A 417 -27.90 14.42 -11.94
C CYS A 417 -27.27 13.16 -11.32
N ALA A 418 -27.77 11.96 -11.66
CA ALA A 418 -27.22 10.70 -11.16
C ALA A 418 -25.79 10.44 -11.64
N ALA A 419 -25.49 10.74 -12.90
CA ALA A 419 -24.12 10.65 -13.43
C ALA A 419 -23.18 11.63 -12.73
N ALA A 420 -23.61 12.88 -12.54
CA ALA A 420 -22.83 13.90 -11.84
C ALA A 420 -22.64 13.54 -10.34
N ALA A 421 -23.65 12.96 -9.70
CA ALA A 421 -23.58 12.50 -8.32
C ALA A 421 -22.61 11.33 -8.14
N LEU A 422 -22.64 10.35 -9.05
CA LEU A 422 -21.68 9.22 -9.07
C LEU A 422 -20.24 9.72 -9.31
N PHE A 423 -20.07 10.67 -10.22
CA PHE A 423 -18.77 11.29 -10.49
C PHE A 423 -18.25 12.07 -9.28
N GLY A 424 -19.08 12.91 -8.66
CA GLY A 424 -18.71 13.70 -7.49
C GLY A 424 -18.46 12.86 -6.23
N ALA A 425 -19.17 11.75 -6.05
CA ALA A 425 -18.96 10.79 -4.97
C ALA A 425 -17.85 9.76 -5.26
N SER A 426 -17.25 9.82 -6.45
CA SER A 426 -16.32 8.78 -6.91
C SER A 426 -15.12 8.50 -6.02
N PRO A 427 -14.54 9.47 -5.29
CA PRO A 427 -13.42 9.21 -4.40
C PRO A 427 -13.84 8.52 -3.08
N ALA A 428 -15.09 8.68 -2.65
CA ALA A 428 -15.62 7.98 -1.48
C ALA A 428 -16.11 6.56 -1.79
N LEU A 429 -16.42 6.27 -3.05
CA LEU A 429 -17.00 4.99 -3.46
C LEU A 429 -15.91 3.99 -3.84
N THR A 430 -15.80 2.92 -3.05
CA THR A 430 -15.09 1.70 -3.46
C THR A 430 -15.86 0.97 -4.56
N MET A 431 -15.24 0.02 -5.26
CA MET A 431 -15.93 -0.82 -6.25
C MET A 431 -17.19 -1.51 -5.69
N GLN A 432 -17.15 -1.90 -4.41
CA GLN A 432 -18.31 -2.44 -3.71
C GLN A 432 -19.40 -1.38 -3.49
N GLY A 433 -19.02 -0.13 -3.24
CA GLY A 433 -19.94 1.00 -3.12
C GLY A 433 -20.69 1.29 -4.42
N TYR A 434 -20.01 1.24 -5.58
CA TYR A 434 -20.69 1.38 -6.88
C TYR A 434 -21.68 0.25 -7.16
N ALA A 435 -21.27 -0.99 -6.89
CA ALA A 435 -22.15 -2.14 -7.03
C ALA A 435 -23.38 -1.99 -6.13
N LEU A 436 -23.17 -1.60 -4.86
CA LEU A 436 -24.28 -1.36 -3.92
C LEU A 436 -25.24 -0.28 -4.44
N VAL A 437 -24.74 0.88 -4.86
CA VAL A 437 -25.58 1.98 -5.39
C VAL A 437 -26.39 1.54 -6.61
N ALA A 438 -25.80 0.78 -7.53
CA ALA A 438 -26.52 0.27 -8.69
C ALA A 438 -27.65 -0.69 -8.26
N VAL A 439 -27.33 -1.62 -7.35
CA VAL A 439 -28.23 -2.65 -6.83
C VAL A 439 -29.41 -2.05 -6.07
N SER A 440 -29.12 -1.24 -5.05
CA SER A 440 -30.16 -0.62 -4.24
C SER A 440 -30.88 0.50 -5.01
N GLY A 441 -30.23 1.13 -5.99
CA GLY A 441 -30.82 2.09 -6.92
C GLY A 441 -32.00 1.50 -7.69
N LEU A 442 -31.77 0.31 -8.27
CA LEU A 442 -32.76 -0.40 -9.07
C LEU A 442 -33.87 -1.00 -8.20
N MET A 443 -33.52 -1.61 -7.06
CA MET A 443 -34.53 -2.18 -6.15
C MET A 443 -35.51 -1.15 -5.59
N LEU A 444 -35.02 0.01 -5.11
CA LEU A 444 -35.89 1.06 -4.58
C LEU A 444 -36.65 1.83 -5.66
N SER A 445 -36.17 1.82 -6.91
CA SER A 445 -36.87 2.51 -8.01
C SER A 445 -38.26 1.92 -8.28
N GLY A 446 -38.45 0.61 -8.08
CA GLY A 446 -39.75 -0.05 -8.18
C GLY A 446 -40.76 0.45 -7.14
N PHE A 447 -40.31 0.72 -5.91
CA PHE A 447 -41.16 1.32 -4.87
C PHE A 447 -41.60 2.73 -5.25
N MET A 448 -40.66 3.57 -5.70
CA MET A 448 -40.99 4.96 -6.06
C MET A 448 -41.94 5.04 -7.27
N HIS A 449 -41.88 4.05 -8.18
CA HIS A 449 -42.82 3.92 -9.29
C HIS A 449 -44.26 3.64 -8.81
N GLU A 450 -44.46 2.84 -7.76
CA GLU A 450 -45.78 2.61 -7.16
C GLU A 450 -46.34 3.83 -6.41
N VAL A 451 -45.47 4.68 -5.85
CA VAL A 451 -45.88 5.88 -5.10
C VAL A 451 -46.23 7.05 -6.02
N PHE A 452 -45.53 7.19 -7.15
CA PHE A 452 -45.71 8.26 -8.14
C PHE A 452 -46.06 7.70 -9.52
N PRO A 453 -47.29 7.18 -9.71
CA PRO A 453 -47.73 6.73 -11.03
C PRO A 453 -47.72 7.92 -11.99
N GLY A 454 -47.09 7.76 -13.16
CA GLY A 454 -47.04 8.79 -14.22
C GLY A 454 -45.65 9.23 -14.68
N TYR A 455 -44.57 8.85 -13.98
CA TYR A 455 -43.18 9.19 -14.38
C TYR A 455 -42.37 7.95 -14.78
N HIS A 456 -41.34 8.16 -15.61
CA HIS A 456 -40.48 7.07 -16.12
C HIS A 456 -39.64 6.44 -15.01
N VAL A 457 -39.44 5.11 -15.05
CA VAL A 457 -38.63 4.34 -14.07
C VAL A 457 -37.21 4.92 -13.91
N VAL A 458 -36.62 5.42 -15.00
CA VAL A 458 -35.29 6.08 -14.99
C VAL A 458 -35.22 7.30 -14.08
N ALA A 459 -36.29 8.10 -13.98
CA ALA A 459 -36.32 9.22 -13.03
C ALA A 459 -36.25 8.71 -11.59
N PHE A 460 -36.91 7.60 -11.28
CA PHE A 460 -36.84 7.00 -9.95
C PHE A 460 -35.49 6.38 -9.63
N VAL A 461 -34.89 5.65 -10.59
CA VAL A 461 -33.53 5.12 -10.46
C VAL A 461 -32.56 6.26 -10.16
N GLY A 462 -32.65 7.37 -10.90
CA GLY A 462 -31.78 8.50 -10.69
C GLY A 462 -31.99 9.20 -9.35
N VAL A 463 -33.23 9.33 -8.85
CA VAL A 463 -33.51 9.84 -7.49
C VAL A 463 -32.83 8.99 -6.43
N VAL A 464 -32.99 7.68 -6.52
CA VAL A 464 -32.45 6.76 -5.53
C VAL A 464 -30.92 6.75 -5.57
N VAL A 465 -30.31 6.75 -6.76
CA VAL A 465 -28.86 6.83 -6.93
C VAL A 465 -28.30 8.13 -6.34
N CYS A 466 -28.94 9.27 -6.59
CA CYS A 466 -28.55 10.56 -6.01
C CYS A 466 -28.63 10.55 -4.47
N LEU A 467 -29.69 9.97 -3.90
CA LEU A 467 -29.83 9.87 -2.44
C LEU A 467 -28.79 8.90 -1.84
N GLN A 468 -28.52 7.77 -2.48
CA GLN A 468 -27.57 6.77 -1.96
C GLN A 468 -26.12 7.25 -2.05
N THR A 469 -25.74 7.92 -3.15
CA THR A 469 -24.42 8.54 -3.28
C THR A 469 -24.20 9.61 -2.20
N LEU A 470 -25.24 10.39 -1.86
CA LEU A 470 -25.21 11.28 -0.70
C LEU A 470 -24.97 10.49 0.60
N LEU A 471 -25.80 9.50 0.92
CA LEU A 471 -25.66 8.71 2.16
C LEU A 471 -24.25 8.11 2.32
N LEU A 472 -23.69 7.56 1.24
CA LEU A 472 -22.38 6.89 1.26
C LEU A 472 -21.21 7.87 1.31
N SER A 473 -21.37 9.11 0.81
CA SER A 473 -20.31 10.15 0.81
C SER A 473 -20.29 11.02 2.07
N HIS A 474 -20.98 10.62 3.16
CA HIS A 474 -21.09 11.44 4.39
C HIS A 474 -19.75 11.87 5.01
N GLY A 475 -18.71 11.03 4.96
CA GLY A 475 -17.39 11.34 5.53
C GLY A 475 -16.68 12.49 4.81
N MET A 476 -16.71 12.47 3.47
CA MET A 476 -16.17 13.58 2.66
C MET A 476 -17.01 14.85 2.84
N ARG A 477 -18.35 14.73 2.81
CA ARG A 477 -19.27 15.88 2.95
C ARG A 477 -19.09 16.65 4.25
N GLN A 478 -18.88 15.96 5.36
CA GLN A 478 -18.69 16.61 6.66
C GLN A 478 -17.38 17.40 6.72
N HIS A 479 -16.34 16.89 6.07
CA HIS A 479 -15.06 17.57 5.94
C HIS A 479 -15.18 18.80 5.03
N ASP A 480 -15.74 18.63 3.84
CA ASP A 480 -15.86 19.67 2.81
C ASP A 480 -16.78 20.84 3.23
N LEU A 481 -17.87 20.54 3.96
CA LEU A 481 -18.82 21.57 4.43
C LEU A 481 -18.38 22.25 5.74
N GLY A 482 -17.21 21.88 6.30
CA GLY A 482 -16.71 22.44 7.56
C GLY A 482 -17.63 22.18 8.76
N MET A 483 -18.56 21.22 8.66
CA MET A 483 -19.53 20.91 9.69
C MET A 483 -18.98 19.86 10.66
N ALA A 484 -18.12 20.30 11.59
CA ALA A 484 -17.56 19.44 12.63
C ALA A 484 -18.00 19.86 14.06
N GLY A 485 -18.02 18.89 14.98
CA GLY A 485 -18.20 19.14 16.41
C GLY A 485 -19.62 19.55 16.86
N PRO A 486 -19.76 20.48 17.83
CA PRO A 486 -21.03 20.76 18.51
C PRO A 486 -22.09 21.43 17.62
N ARG A 487 -21.67 22.12 16.55
CA ARG A 487 -22.58 22.76 15.59
C ARG A 487 -23.38 21.74 14.79
N LEU A 488 -22.72 20.67 14.30
CA LEU A 488 -23.40 19.59 13.58
C LEU A 488 -24.39 18.86 14.50
N LEU A 489 -24.05 18.70 15.78
CA LEU A 489 -24.93 18.09 16.78
C LEU A 489 -26.18 18.95 17.03
N ALA A 490 -26.03 20.27 17.17
CA ALA A 490 -27.17 21.19 17.32
C ALA A 490 -28.11 21.14 16.09
N VAL A 491 -27.53 21.15 14.89
CA VAL A 491 -28.31 21.07 13.63
C VAL A 491 -29.05 19.73 13.52
N ARG A 492 -28.43 18.61 13.90
CA ARG A 492 -29.09 17.28 13.92
C ARG A 492 -30.24 17.21 14.92
N ILE A 493 -30.06 17.75 16.12
CA ILE A 493 -31.11 17.80 17.14
C ILE A 493 -32.27 18.67 16.66
N GLY A 494 -31.98 19.84 16.08
CA GLY A 494 -33.00 20.72 15.49
C GLY A 494 -33.77 20.02 14.36
N TRP A 495 -33.08 19.29 13.48
CA TRP A 495 -33.71 18.52 12.42
C TRP A 495 -34.61 17.39 12.94
N LEU A 496 -34.18 16.66 13.99
CA LEU A 496 -34.98 15.62 14.64
C LEU A 496 -36.24 16.19 15.29
N LEU A 497 -36.14 17.33 15.98
CA LEU A 497 -37.29 18.01 16.58
C LEU A 497 -38.31 18.46 15.51
N GLY A 498 -37.85 19.03 14.41
CA GLY A 498 -38.73 19.40 13.28
C GLY A 498 -39.34 18.18 12.59
N SER A 499 -38.63 17.06 12.54
CA SER A 499 -39.15 15.79 12.01
C SER A 499 -40.32 15.25 12.84
N VAL A 500 -40.23 15.34 14.17
CA VAL A 500 -41.34 14.99 15.08
C VAL A 500 -42.55 15.92 14.88
N ALA A 501 -42.31 17.23 14.73
CA ALA A 501 -43.37 18.19 14.47
C ALA A 501 -44.08 17.94 13.13
N LEU A 502 -43.33 17.67 12.06
CA LEU A 502 -43.88 17.36 10.74
C LEU A 502 -44.62 16.02 10.69
N PHE A 503 -44.20 15.03 11.47
CA PHE A 503 -44.90 13.75 11.60
C PHE A 503 -46.22 13.86 12.39
N LEU A 504 -46.27 14.75 13.39
CA LEU A 504 -47.49 15.00 14.19
C LEU A 504 -48.43 16.02 13.54
N ALA A 505 -47.92 16.87 12.64
CA ALA A 505 -48.70 17.91 11.96
C ALA A 505 -50.00 17.42 11.32
N PRO A 506 -50.06 16.31 10.54
CA PRO A 506 -51.31 15.83 9.93
C PRO A 506 -52.39 15.45 10.94
N TYR A 507 -52.01 15.10 12.18
CA TYR A 507 -52.94 14.66 13.22
C TYR A 507 -53.55 15.83 13.99
N TYR A 508 -52.82 16.94 14.08
CA TYR A 508 -53.23 18.13 14.83
C TYR A 508 -53.62 19.32 13.95
N MET A 509 -53.19 19.33 12.68
CA MET A 509 -53.44 20.39 11.70
C MET A 509 -53.69 19.79 10.32
N ALA A 510 -54.72 20.26 9.61
CA ALA A 510 -54.92 19.87 8.22
C ALA A 510 -53.75 20.42 7.37
N LEU A 511 -52.93 19.51 6.85
CA LEU A 511 -51.78 19.87 6.02
C LEU A 511 -52.25 20.51 4.70
N PRO A 512 -51.66 21.64 4.26
CA PRO A 512 -52.02 22.28 3.01
C PRO A 512 -51.60 21.42 1.80
N ALA A 513 -52.17 21.69 0.62
CA ALA A 513 -51.88 20.97 -0.63
C ALA A 513 -50.39 20.96 -1.06
N GLY A 514 -49.53 21.79 -0.45
CA GLY A 514 -48.08 21.79 -0.63
C GLY A 514 -47.27 21.00 0.39
N ALA A 515 -47.91 20.26 1.31
CA ALA A 515 -47.23 19.57 2.40
C ALA A 515 -46.22 18.52 1.94
N ALA A 516 -46.49 17.82 0.83
CA ALA A 516 -45.57 16.85 0.25
C ALA A 516 -44.23 17.49 -0.18
N LEU A 517 -44.27 18.73 -0.69
CA LEU A 517 -43.06 19.48 -1.06
C LEU A 517 -42.24 19.88 0.17
N LEU A 518 -42.90 20.34 1.23
CA LEU A 518 -42.25 20.68 2.50
C LEU A 518 -41.60 19.46 3.14
N LEU A 519 -42.30 18.32 3.16
CA LEU A 519 -41.78 17.05 3.65
C LEU A 519 -40.57 16.58 2.83
N TRP A 520 -40.63 16.69 1.51
CA TRP A 520 -39.52 16.30 0.63
C TRP A 520 -38.27 17.15 0.84
N LEU A 521 -38.41 18.48 0.91
CA LEU A 521 -37.28 19.38 1.20
C LEU A 521 -36.69 19.10 2.59
N TRP A 522 -37.52 18.77 3.58
CA TRP A 522 -37.07 18.39 4.92
C TRP A 522 -36.26 17.07 4.91
N VAL A 523 -36.72 16.08 4.14
CA VAL A 523 -36.03 14.81 3.90
C VAL A 523 -34.66 15.04 3.26
N LEU A 524 -34.57 15.88 2.22
CA LEU A 524 -33.30 16.22 1.58
C LEU A 524 -32.32 16.88 2.55
N GLY A 525 -32.80 17.78 3.42
CA GLY A 525 -32.00 18.36 4.49
C GLY A 525 -31.42 17.29 5.43
N GLY A 526 -32.22 16.30 5.82
CA GLY A 526 -31.80 15.19 6.68
C GLY A 526 -30.72 14.31 6.06
N VAL A 527 -30.81 14.03 4.76
CA VAL A 527 -29.83 13.22 4.01
C VAL A 527 -28.48 13.93 3.86
N ILE A 528 -28.48 15.27 3.80
CA ILE A 528 -27.26 16.09 3.74
C ILE A 528 -26.55 16.09 5.10
N ILE A 529 -27.31 16.19 6.20
CA ILE A 529 -26.77 16.38 7.56
C ILE A 529 -26.43 15.03 8.25
N GLY A 530 -27.08 13.94 7.85
CA GLY A 530 -26.94 12.63 8.48
C GLY A 530 -25.58 11.95 8.27
N SER A 531 -25.15 11.17 9.27
CA SER A 531 -23.99 10.27 9.18
C SER A 531 -24.45 8.82 9.07
N PHE A 532 -24.01 8.13 8.02
CA PHE A 532 -24.46 6.77 7.71
C PHE A 532 -23.27 5.85 7.44
N SER A 533 -23.04 4.84 8.29
CA SER A 533 -21.86 3.99 8.17
C SER A 533 -21.97 2.94 7.06
N ALA A 534 -20.90 2.78 6.26
CA ALA A 534 -20.64 1.73 5.25
C ALA A 534 -21.09 0.29 5.59
N ARG A 535 -21.07 -0.11 6.87
CA ARG A 535 -21.38 -1.47 7.36
C ARG A 535 -22.87 -1.85 7.25
N LEU A 536 -23.61 -1.16 6.40
CA LEU A 536 -25.04 -1.28 6.15
C LEU A 536 -25.32 -2.23 4.98
N LEU A 537 -24.59 -3.35 4.90
CA LEU A 537 -25.11 -4.60 4.28
C LEU A 537 -26.45 -5.03 4.93
N ILE A 538 -26.78 -4.42 6.08
CA ILE A 538 -28.03 -4.50 6.85
C ILE A 538 -29.12 -3.49 6.38
N VAL A 539 -28.81 -2.49 5.55
CA VAL A 539 -29.83 -1.51 5.07
C VAL A 539 -30.73 -2.10 4.01
N LEU A 540 -30.26 -3.04 3.20
CA LEU A 540 -31.11 -3.77 2.27
C LEU A 540 -32.28 -4.47 2.97
N PRO A 541 -32.08 -5.28 4.04
CA PRO A 541 -33.19 -5.85 4.79
C PRO A 541 -33.99 -4.81 5.57
N ALA A 542 -33.39 -3.73 6.09
CA ALA A 542 -34.15 -2.68 6.77
C ALA A 542 -35.07 -1.89 5.82
N TRP A 543 -34.61 -1.60 4.60
CA TRP A 543 -35.43 -0.98 3.54
C TRP A 543 -36.48 -1.94 2.99
N PHE A 544 -36.14 -3.22 2.88
CA PHE A 544 -37.10 -4.26 2.50
C PHE A 544 -38.18 -4.48 3.58
N VAL A 545 -37.81 -4.39 4.86
CA VAL A 545 -38.75 -4.43 5.99
C VAL A 545 -39.59 -3.15 6.05
N LEU A 546 -39.01 -1.98 5.79
CA LEU A 546 -39.76 -0.72 5.65
C LEU A 546 -40.72 -0.78 4.45
N TRP A 547 -40.32 -1.41 3.34
CA TRP A 547 -41.17 -1.69 2.20
C TRP A 547 -42.32 -2.65 2.56
N LEU A 548 -42.04 -3.75 3.25
CA LEU A 548 -43.06 -4.67 3.77
C LEU A 548 -44.03 -3.98 4.73
N LEU A 549 -43.53 -3.11 5.61
CA LEU A 549 -44.34 -2.34 6.56
C LEU A 549 -45.18 -1.27 5.87
N ALA A 550 -44.68 -0.63 4.82
CA ALA A 550 -45.41 0.33 4.01
C ALA A 550 -46.48 -0.35 3.14
N ALA A 551 -46.16 -1.50 2.54
CA ALA A 551 -47.08 -2.34 1.78
C ALA A 551 -48.19 -2.91 2.68
N ALA A 552 -47.86 -3.36 3.90
CA ALA A 552 -48.83 -3.84 4.89
C ALA A 552 -49.72 -2.73 5.49
N LYS A 553 -49.31 -1.46 5.37
CA LYS A 553 -50.03 -0.29 5.87
C LYS A 553 -50.97 0.36 4.86
N ARG A 554 -51.03 -0.11 3.60
CA ARG A 554 -51.93 0.41 2.55
C ARG A 554 -53.39 0.48 3.02
N ASP A 555 -53.83 -0.47 3.83
CA ASP A 555 -55.20 -0.54 4.36
C ASP A 555 -55.42 0.25 5.65
N LEU A 556 -54.36 0.51 6.44
CA LEU A 556 -54.45 1.18 7.75
C LEU A 556 -54.47 2.72 7.63
N LEU A 557 -54.02 3.26 6.50
CA LEU A 557 -53.86 4.70 6.23
C LEU A 557 -54.89 5.26 5.26
N ALA A 558 -55.99 4.54 5.03
CA ALA A 558 -57.14 4.92 4.21
C ALA A 558 -57.85 6.23 4.61
N VAL A 559 -57.36 6.92 5.63
CA VAL A 559 -57.87 8.21 6.13
C VAL A 559 -57.15 9.42 5.48
N GLN A 560 -56.01 9.22 4.82
CA GLN A 560 -55.26 10.30 4.14
C GLN A 560 -55.58 10.32 2.64
N PRO A 561 -55.85 11.49 2.02
CA PRO A 561 -56.29 11.57 0.62
C PRO A 561 -55.18 11.37 -0.42
N GLU A 562 -53.90 11.47 -0.05
CA GLU A 562 -52.77 11.30 -0.98
C GLU A 562 -51.72 10.28 -0.49
N THR A 563 -51.52 9.22 -1.27
CA THR A 563 -50.51 8.15 -1.04
C THR A 563 -49.07 8.66 -0.94
N ARG A 564 -48.78 9.83 -1.52
CA ARG A 564 -47.46 10.48 -1.55
C ARG A 564 -47.01 10.98 -0.17
N VAL A 565 -47.93 11.54 0.61
CA VAL A 565 -47.62 12.10 1.95
C VAL A 565 -47.21 10.99 2.91
N VAL A 566 -47.95 9.88 2.90
CA VAL A 566 -47.69 8.69 3.71
C VAL A 566 -46.32 8.08 3.42
N ALA A 567 -45.93 7.99 2.14
CA ALA A 567 -44.63 7.47 1.76
C ALA A 567 -43.49 8.38 2.27
N LEU A 568 -43.64 9.70 2.15
CA LEU A 568 -42.65 10.67 2.62
C LEU A 568 -42.50 10.68 4.14
N GLU A 569 -43.59 10.53 4.89
CA GLU A 569 -43.56 10.39 6.36
C GLU A 569 -42.79 9.13 6.80
N SER A 570 -42.98 8.02 6.09
CA SER A 570 -42.25 6.77 6.38
C SER A 570 -40.73 6.89 6.15
N LEU A 571 -40.33 7.60 5.08
CA LEU A 571 -38.93 7.90 4.78
C LEU A 571 -38.31 8.83 5.83
N LEU A 572 -39.05 9.84 6.24
CA LEU A 572 -38.64 10.80 7.27
C LEU A 572 -38.41 10.10 8.62
N LEU A 573 -39.30 9.17 9.01
CA LEU A 573 -39.15 8.37 10.22
C LEU A 573 -37.95 7.42 10.16
N ALA A 574 -37.70 6.78 9.01
CA ALA A 574 -36.52 5.93 8.81
C ALA A 574 -35.22 6.74 8.94
N LEU A 575 -35.15 7.92 8.32
CA LEU A 575 -34.00 8.81 8.43
C LEU A 575 -33.80 9.30 9.87
N ALA A 576 -34.86 9.61 10.60
CA ALA A 576 -34.80 9.99 12.01
C ALA A 576 -34.23 8.88 12.90
N ILE A 577 -34.65 7.62 12.69
CA ILE A 577 -34.12 6.46 13.42
C ILE A 577 -32.62 6.29 13.15
N CYS A 578 -32.21 6.34 11.87
CA CYS A 578 -30.80 6.24 11.51
C CYS A 578 -29.97 7.39 12.10
N MET A 579 -30.49 8.62 12.07
CA MET A 579 -29.82 9.79 12.63
C MET A 579 -29.67 9.66 14.16
N ALA A 580 -30.70 9.20 14.87
CA ALA A 580 -30.65 8.92 16.32
C ALA A 580 -29.63 7.82 16.67
N GLN A 581 -29.59 6.74 15.90
CA GLN A 581 -28.61 5.66 16.08
C GLN A 581 -27.18 6.16 15.88
N SER A 582 -26.96 7.05 14.90
CA SER A 582 -25.65 7.63 14.64
C SER A 582 -25.17 8.53 15.79
N LEU A 583 -26.06 9.30 16.40
CA LEU A 583 -25.77 10.14 17.58
C LEU A 583 -25.42 9.29 18.80
N TRP A 584 -26.12 8.17 19.01
CA TRP A 584 -25.86 7.26 20.11
C TRP A 584 -24.48 6.57 20.02
N ARG A 585 -24.08 6.16 18.81
CA ARG A 585 -22.76 5.54 18.58
C ARG A 585 -21.60 6.51 18.84
N ASN A 586 -21.71 7.75 18.37
CA ASN A 586 -20.67 8.76 18.61
C ASN A 586 -20.50 9.12 20.10
N ARG A 587 -21.55 8.93 20.92
CA ARG A 587 -21.49 9.16 22.38
C ARG A 587 -20.77 8.05 23.17
N ARG A 588 -20.54 6.88 22.58
CA ARG A 588 -19.80 5.76 23.23
C ARG A 588 -18.32 5.72 22.85
N ALA A 589 -17.94 6.45 21.81
CA ALA A 589 -16.55 6.53 21.33
C ALA A 589 -15.75 7.66 22.00
N HIS A 590 -16.44 8.53 22.73
CA HIS A 590 -15.92 9.52 23.68
C HIS A 590 -16.34 9.08 25.08
#